data_AF-C7ZFQ4-F1
#
_entry.id   AF-C7ZFQ4-F1
#
_cell.length_a   1.000
_cell.length_b   1.000
_cell.length_c   1.000
_cell.angle_alpha   90.00
_cell.angle_beta   90.00
_cell.angle_gamma   90.00
#
_symmetry.space_group_name_H-M   'P 1'
#
loop_
_entity.id
_entity.type
_entity.pdbx_description
1 polymer ?
#
loop_
_entity_poly.entity_id
_entity_poly.type
_entity_poly.pdbx_seq_one_letter_code
_entity_poly.pdbx_strand_id
1 'polypeptide(L)'
;MDYTCEDSLYNGSDGAAIFGRSTSRWRTILSKAKAANTIPSSSLDLTQCLDRIPCLPEKIPSDVRLLKGFSTWSDLSSTCSVKDRKEREQRLFLTKPHPTVCSISDSSNFRVWEGKKNNGIALLTLGWAYTMGASLAERQDLSMEYLPLPETSTQLASTGLNLEYASPDEQRWWKAITTSGRGWTVSGSKLSPWATVVQDLDVSIAGDPESNQRPPTAREAAHYLSRFCEAYDLGSQCSAALAAALTIPLHASINCFKPVKIQLPKPSFTTYYGLTGSLQHLPAEFDLIGYYMTLSICPWVLGPSLWSVFWSPDVPCNRAGAWMQPISDMLEPIIQNNDMELLARVMSFSPMSPLWLGLAICGRRAIIGCILPSLTKLHSYPFSHPFIDAAVWTGMAQSFLDFGLSGPSADGMVSRADVWRMRHDFSHLYPHEAFSHTPPYGWPPFGSMRPEDIELEIRDHLACSHQWKYSHWTWSDSGETDTGLFSRGMRVHHSDQDFATAEGEGDLEIRDVGAALEISRTATEATF
;
A
#
# COMPACT_ATOMS: atom_id res chain seq x y z
N MET A 1 -27.53 -10.83 19.21
CA MET A 1 -28.51 -9.73 19.36
C MET A 1 -29.29 -9.70 18.06
N ASP A 2 -30.60 -9.93 18.15
CA ASP A 2 -31.49 -9.94 17.01
C ASP A 2 -31.57 -8.54 16.40
N TYR A 3 -31.19 -8.41 15.13
CA TYR A 3 -31.31 -7.19 14.35
C TYR A 3 -32.76 -7.04 13.90
N THR A 4 -33.63 -6.58 14.81
CA THR A 4 -34.92 -6.02 14.40
C THR A 4 -34.67 -4.70 13.69
N CYS A 5 -35.19 -4.61 12.47
CA CYS A 5 -35.26 -3.47 11.57
C CYS A 5 -35.67 -2.17 12.30
N GLU A 6 -34.70 -1.46 12.87
CA GLU A 6 -34.84 -0.04 13.17
C GLU A 6 -34.56 0.71 11.88
N ASP A 7 -35.54 1.50 11.44
CA ASP A 7 -35.56 2.39 10.26
C ASP A 7 -34.23 2.50 9.51
N SER A 8 -34.12 1.73 8.42
CA SER A 8 -32.95 1.70 7.55
C SER A 8 -32.54 3.12 7.16
N LEU A 9 -31.38 3.57 7.65
CA LEU A 9 -30.71 4.82 7.27
C LEU A 9 -30.57 4.99 5.74
N TYR A 10 -30.74 3.91 4.97
CA TYR A 10 -30.75 3.90 3.52
C TYR A 10 -32.17 3.66 3.00
N ASN A 11 -32.93 4.74 2.82
CA ASN A 11 -34.26 4.69 2.22
C ASN A 11 -34.17 4.36 0.71
N GLY A 12 -35.02 3.43 0.25
CA GLY A 12 -35.13 3.03 -1.17
C GLY A 12 -34.58 1.64 -1.50
N SER A 13 -35.15 0.98 -2.52
CA SER A 13 -34.78 -0.38 -2.98
C SER A 13 -33.29 -0.52 -3.26
N ASP A 14 -32.70 0.48 -3.90
CA ASP A 14 -31.33 0.41 -4.41
C ASP A 14 -30.30 0.49 -3.27
N GLY A 15 -30.57 1.31 -2.25
CA GLY A 15 -29.74 1.41 -1.06
C GLY A 15 -29.74 0.10 -0.27
N ALA A 16 -30.91 -0.51 -0.11
CA ALA A 16 -31.06 -1.81 0.54
C ALA A 16 -30.34 -2.93 -0.24
N ALA A 17 -30.42 -2.92 -1.58
CA ALA A 17 -29.73 -3.88 -2.44
C ALA A 17 -28.20 -3.77 -2.30
N ILE A 18 -27.64 -2.55 -2.36
CA ILE A 18 -26.19 -2.31 -2.19
C ILE A 18 -25.73 -2.76 -0.79
N PHE A 19 -26.48 -2.43 0.25
CA PHE A 19 -26.18 -2.86 1.62
C PHE A 19 -26.21 -4.38 1.76
N GLY A 20 -27.23 -5.04 1.20
CA GLY A 20 -27.36 -6.50 1.21
C GLY A 20 -26.20 -7.19 0.48
N ARG A 21 -25.80 -6.67 -0.68
CA ARG A 21 -24.66 -7.16 -1.46
C ARG A 21 -23.34 -7.03 -0.70
N SER A 22 -23.05 -5.84 -0.13
CA SER A 22 -21.86 -5.63 0.70
C SER A 22 -21.85 -6.57 1.91
N THR A 23 -22.98 -6.67 2.61
CA THR A 23 -23.14 -7.55 3.77
C THR A 23 -22.86 -9.02 3.43
N SER A 24 -23.48 -9.54 2.37
CA SER A 24 -23.29 -10.93 1.92
C SER A 24 -21.82 -11.22 1.60
N ARG A 25 -21.18 -10.30 0.87
CA ARG A 25 -19.77 -10.38 0.50
C ARG A 25 -18.85 -10.44 1.72
N TRP A 26 -18.93 -9.46 2.60
CA TRP A 26 -18.00 -9.36 3.73
C TRP A 26 -18.24 -10.43 4.80
N ARG A 27 -19.48 -10.92 4.95
CA ARG A 27 -19.76 -12.13 5.74
C ARG A 27 -19.12 -13.38 5.14
N THR A 28 -19.17 -13.53 3.81
CA THR A 28 -18.52 -14.65 3.11
C THR A 28 -17.00 -14.61 3.30
N ILE A 29 -16.39 -13.43 3.13
CA ILE A 29 -14.95 -13.21 3.38
C ILE A 29 -14.60 -13.57 4.83
N LEU A 30 -15.34 -13.04 5.81
CA LEU A 30 -15.09 -13.31 7.22
C LEU A 30 -15.22 -14.80 7.54
N SER A 31 -16.24 -15.48 7.01
CA SER A 31 -16.44 -16.91 7.21
C SER A 31 -15.27 -17.72 6.67
N LYS A 32 -14.81 -17.42 5.45
CA LYS A 32 -13.65 -18.09 4.85
C LYS A 32 -12.36 -17.79 5.61
N ALA A 33 -12.15 -16.54 6.02
CA ALA A 33 -10.99 -16.12 6.80
C ALA A 33 -10.92 -16.81 8.18
N LYS A 34 -12.06 -16.98 8.85
CA LYS A 34 -12.15 -17.71 10.13
C LYS A 34 -11.88 -19.21 9.97
N ALA A 35 -12.25 -19.79 8.83
CA ALA A 35 -12.01 -21.20 8.53
C ALA A 35 -10.55 -21.49 8.14
N ALA A 36 -9.82 -20.49 7.62
CA ALA A 36 -8.41 -20.61 7.30
C ALA A 36 -7.54 -20.60 8.56
N ASN A 37 -6.66 -21.58 8.73
CA ASN A 37 -5.74 -21.66 9.88
C ASN A 37 -4.35 -21.08 9.59
N THR A 38 -4.09 -20.68 8.35
CA THR A 38 -2.79 -20.18 7.89
C THR A 38 -2.98 -18.95 7.01
N ILE A 39 -1.88 -18.23 6.74
CA ILE A 39 -1.90 -17.11 5.82
C ILE A 39 -1.87 -17.67 4.38
N PRO A 40 -2.74 -17.22 3.47
CA PRO A 40 -2.71 -17.70 2.10
C PRO A 40 -1.37 -17.38 1.43
N SER A 41 -0.89 -18.28 0.57
CA SER A 41 0.37 -18.09 -0.16
C SER A 41 0.37 -16.85 -1.05
N SER A 42 -0.80 -16.42 -1.54
CA SER A 42 -0.94 -15.15 -2.25
C SER A 42 -0.45 -13.98 -1.40
N SER A 43 -0.71 -13.96 -0.08
CA SER A 43 -0.25 -12.87 0.80
C SER A 43 1.28 -12.85 1.01
N LEU A 44 2.02 -13.80 0.44
CA LEU A 44 3.48 -13.86 0.48
C LEU A 44 4.11 -13.50 -0.88
N ASP A 45 3.31 -13.48 -1.96
CA ASP A 45 3.77 -13.09 -3.29
C ASP A 45 3.68 -11.56 -3.46
N LEU A 46 4.77 -10.86 -3.15
CA LEU A 46 4.87 -9.42 -3.30
C LEU A 46 4.86 -8.95 -4.77
N THR A 47 5.16 -9.83 -5.73
CA THR A 47 5.21 -9.45 -7.15
C THR A 47 3.84 -9.07 -7.67
N GLN A 48 2.76 -9.59 -7.07
CA GLN A 48 1.41 -9.22 -7.46
C GLN A 48 1.10 -7.75 -7.17
N CYS A 49 1.81 -7.09 -6.25
CA CYS A 49 1.65 -5.66 -5.95
C CYS A 49 2.34 -4.76 -6.98
N LEU A 50 3.10 -5.34 -7.92
CA LEU A 50 3.84 -4.63 -8.96
C LEU A 50 3.18 -4.87 -10.32
N ASP A 51 2.88 -3.77 -11.00
CA ASP A 51 2.59 -3.75 -12.44
C ASP A 51 3.49 -2.68 -13.08
N ARG A 52 2.95 -1.62 -13.69
CA ARG A 52 3.75 -0.63 -14.44
C ARG A 52 4.55 0.35 -13.58
N ILE A 53 4.91 -0.03 -12.37
CA ILE A 53 5.72 0.79 -11.48
C ILE A 53 7.14 0.94 -12.03
N PRO A 54 7.70 2.17 -12.07
CA PRO A 54 9.07 2.38 -12.53
C PRO A 54 10.08 1.89 -11.48
N CYS A 55 11.23 1.44 -11.96
CA CYS A 55 12.37 1.13 -11.11
C CYS A 55 12.96 2.43 -10.56
N LEU A 56 13.37 2.43 -9.30
CA LEU A 56 14.15 3.54 -8.77
C LEU A 56 15.45 3.70 -9.58
N PRO A 57 15.92 4.92 -9.92
CA PRO A 57 17.13 5.10 -10.72
C PRO A 57 18.36 4.47 -10.05
N GLU A 58 19.24 3.85 -10.84
CA GLU A 58 20.49 3.23 -10.35
C GLU A 58 21.54 4.26 -9.92
N LYS A 59 21.46 5.48 -10.47
CA LYS A 59 22.34 6.59 -10.10
C LYS A 59 21.50 7.79 -9.73
N ILE A 60 21.67 8.26 -8.51
CA ILE A 60 20.99 9.41 -7.94
C ILE A 60 22.06 10.36 -7.42
N PRO A 61 21.97 11.68 -7.67
CA PRO A 61 22.93 12.62 -7.10
C PRO A 61 22.94 12.58 -5.56
N SER A 62 24.13 12.63 -4.96
CA SER A 62 24.33 12.41 -3.53
C SER A 62 23.71 13.49 -2.66
N ASP A 63 23.49 14.70 -3.18
CA ASP A 63 22.92 15.86 -2.50
C ASP A 63 21.39 15.90 -2.54
N VAL A 64 20.77 15.17 -3.48
CA VAL A 64 19.32 15.14 -3.69
C VAL A 64 18.60 14.48 -2.51
N ARG A 65 17.50 15.11 -2.07
CA ARG A 65 16.63 14.62 -0.99
C ARG A 65 15.25 14.18 -1.48
N LEU A 66 14.96 14.42 -2.75
CA LEU A 66 13.66 14.32 -3.38
C LEU A 66 13.89 14.05 -4.86
N LEU A 67 13.31 12.98 -5.40
CA LEU A 67 13.17 12.79 -6.84
C LEU A 67 11.82 13.32 -7.31
N LYS A 68 11.76 13.65 -8.60
CA LYS A 68 10.53 14.07 -9.26
C LYS A 68 10.31 13.31 -10.54
N GLY A 69 9.06 13.23 -10.95
CA GLY A 69 8.69 12.69 -12.25
C GLY A 69 7.20 12.82 -12.50
N PHE A 70 6.77 12.42 -13.69
CA PHE A 70 5.37 12.43 -14.11
C PHE A 70 5.10 11.27 -15.06
N SER A 71 3.84 10.82 -15.13
CA SER A 71 3.43 9.84 -16.13
C SER A 71 2.97 10.50 -17.42
N THR A 72 3.22 9.82 -18.52
CA THR A 72 2.70 10.15 -19.85
C THR A 72 1.74 9.07 -20.29
N TRP A 73 0.58 9.48 -20.78
CA TRP A 73 -0.46 8.60 -21.32
C TRP A 73 -0.71 8.98 -22.77
N SER A 74 -0.90 7.98 -23.62
CA SER A 74 -1.12 8.18 -25.04
C SER A 74 -2.40 7.49 -25.52
N ASP A 75 -2.99 8.08 -26.54
CA ASP A 75 -4.11 7.52 -27.27
C ASP A 75 -3.87 7.68 -28.77
N LEU A 76 -3.33 6.61 -29.34
CA LEU A 76 -3.04 6.54 -30.77
C LEU A 76 -4.26 6.13 -31.61
N SER A 77 -5.35 5.70 -30.96
CA SER A 77 -6.55 5.20 -31.62
C SER A 77 -7.61 6.26 -31.88
N SER A 78 -7.67 7.31 -31.05
CA SER A 78 -8.64 8.40 -31.23
C SER A 78 -8.32 9.22 -32.48
N THR A 79 -9.35 9.78 -33.13
CA THR A 79 -9.21 10.74 -34.23
C THR A 79 -8.97 12.17 -33.76
N CYS A 80 -9.04 12.42 -32.44
CA CYS A 80 -8.80 13.73 -31.83
C CYS A 80 -7.38 14.25 -32.07
N SER A 81 -7.19 15.56 -32.06
CA SER A 81 -5.88 16.22 -32.12
C SER A 81 -5.02 15.97 -30.88
N VAL A 82 -5.64 15.73 -29.72
CA VAL A 82 -4.95 15.48 -28.45
C VAL A 82 -4.57 14.00 -28.39
N LYS A 83 -3.28 13.69 -28.60
CA LYS A 83 -2.75 12.32 -28.64
C LYS A 83 -2.08 11.86 -27.36
N ASP A 84 -1.59 12.82 -26.57
CA ASP A 84 -0.87 12.55 -25.34
C ASP A 84 -1.41 13.47 -24.24
N ARG A 85 -1.41 12.96 -23.02
CA ARG A 85 -1.62 13.73 -21.80
C ARG A 85 -0.54 13.38 -20.78
N LYS A 86 -0.30 14.31 -19.87
CA LYS A 86 0.68 14.16 -18.79
C LYS A 86 -0.02 14.38 -17.46
N GLU A 87 0.29 13.52 -16.50
CA GLU A 87 -0.10 13.76 -15.13
C GLU A 87 0.81 14.79 -14.47
N ARG A 88 0.36 15.31 -13.34
CA ARG A 88 1.14 16.27 -12.57
C ARG A 88 2.46 15.66 -12.09
N GLU A 89 3.50 16.49 -12.03
CA GLU A 89 4.77 16.10 -11.45
C GLU A 89 4.62 15.70 -9.96
N GLN A 90 4.98 14.46 -9.65
CA GLN A 90 4.98 13.92 -8.30
C GLN A 90 6.36 13.99 -7.66
N ARG A 91 6.35 13.84 -6.34
CA ARG A 91 7.51 14.01 -5.46
C ARG A 91 7.74 12.74 -4.66
N LEU A 92 8.96 12.19 -4.75
CA LEU A 92 9.40 10.99 -4.04
C LEU A 92 10.50 11.36 -3.06
N PHE A 93 10.19 11.37 -1.76
CA PHE A 93 11.15 11.78 -0.74
C PHE A 93 12.14 10.66 -0.43
N LEU A 94 13.43 10.93 -0.63
CA LEU A 94 14.54 10.01 -0.32
C LEU A 94 15.00 10.12 1.13
N THR A 95 14.38 11.01 1.90
CA THR A 95 14.69 11.20 3.31
C THR A 95 13.41 11.42 4.10
N LYS A 96 13.46 11.14 5.41
CA LYS A 96 12.36 11.44 6.33
C LYS A 96 12.82 12.23 7.55
N PRO A 97 11.95 13.02 8.19
CA PRO A 97 12.34 13.88 9.32
C PRO A 97 12.63 13.10 10.61
N HIS A 98 11.94 11.96 10.81
CA HIS A 98 12.04 11.17 12.03
C HIS A 98 12.16 9.67 11.71
N PRO A 99 12.99 8.93 12.46
CA PRO A 99 13.02 7.48 12.34
C PRO A 99 11.70 6.87 12.82
N THR A 100 11.34 5.71 12.26
CA THR A 100 10.19 4.95 12.73
C THR A 100 10.60 4.17 13.98
N VAL A 101 9.83 4.30 15.06
CA VAL A 101 10.11 3.61 16.32
C VAL A 101 9.58 2.19 16.26
N CYS A 102 10.45 1.20 16.38
CA CYS A 102 10.11 -0.21 16.41
C CYS A 102 10.16 -0.73 17.85
N SER A 103 9.12 -1.43 18.25
CA SER A 103 9.03 -2.10 19.55
C SER A 103 8.45 -3.50 19.37
N ILE A 104 8.63 -4.37 20.34
CA ILE A 104 7.95 -5.66 20.36
C ILE A 104 6.50 -5.48 20.83
N SER A 105 5.59 -6.23 20.21
CA SER A 105 4.20 -6.33 20.62
C SER A 105 4.06 -7.28 21.80
N ASP A 106 3.28 -6.88 22.81
CA ASP A 106 2.87 -7.76 23.91
C ASP A 106 1.75 -8.75 23.50
N SER A 107 1.17 -8.58 22.32
CA SER A 107 0.10 -9.45 21.81
C SER A 107 0.61 -10.80 21.36
N SER A 108 -0.25 -11.81 21.35
CA SER A 108 0.04 -13.12 20.74
C SER A 108 0.08 -13.13 19.21
N ASN A 109 -0.36 -12.05 18.55
CA ASN A 109 -0.39 -11.97 17.08
C ASN A 109 0.97 -12.26 16.48
N PHE A 110 0.97 -13.16 15.49
CA PHE A 110 2.13 -13.62 14.75
C PHE A 110 3.28 -14.09 15.63
N ARG A 111 3.03 -14.50 16.88
CA ARG A 111 4.08 -15.00 17.78
C ARG A 111 4.57 -16.38 17.33
N VAL A 112 3.65 -17.22 16.85
CA VAL A 112 3.94 -18.49 16.20
C VAL A 112 3.56 -18.37 14.73
N TRP A 113 4.52 -18.56 13.83
CA TRP A 113 4.28 -18.44 12.41
C TRP A 113 3.99 -19.82 11.80
N GLU A 114 2.73 -20.10 11.47
CA GLU A 114 2.30 -21.32 10.76
C GLU A 114 2.83 -22.64 11.39
N GLY A 115 2.87 -22.70 12.73
CA GLY A 115 3.36 -23.86 13.48
C GLY A 115 4.88 -24.05 13.49
N LYS A 116 5.64 -23.10 12.93
CA LYS A 116 7.11 -23.10 13.00
C LYS A 116 7.60 -22.87 14.44
N LYS A 117 8.72 -23.50 14.76
CA LYS A 117 9.39 -23.42 16.06
C LYS A 117 10.13 -22.10 16.29
N ASN A 118 10.45 -21.39 15.21
CA ASN A 118 11.19 -20.14 15.22
C ASN A 118 10.39 -19.03 14.55
N ASN A 119 10.62 -17.81 15.01
CA ASN A 119 10.04 -16.59 14.51
C ASN A 119 11.10 -15.49 14.45
N GLY A 120 11.48 -15.12 13.24
CA GLY A 120 12.46 -14.08 12.95
C GLY A 120 11.88 -12.85 12.25
N ILE A 121 10.55 -12.71 12.15
CA ILE A 121 9.90 -11.64 11.38
C ILE A 121 10.42 -10.25 11.77
N ALA A 122 10.56 -9.97 13.07
CA ALA A 122 11.05 -8.66 13.51
C ALA A 122 12.50 -8.38 13.06
N LEU A 123 13.39 -9.37 13.17
CA LEU A 123 14.79 -9.25 12.75
C LEU A 123 14.89 -9.10 11.22
N LEU A 124 14.14 -9.91 10.48
CA LEU A 124 14.08 -9.85 9.02
C LEU A 124 13.50 -8.50 8.54
N THR A 125 12.50 -7.95 9.23
CA THR A 125 11.90 -6.65 8.88
C THR A 125 12.94 -5.53 9.02
N LEU A 126 13.71 -5.55 10.11
CA LEU A 126 14.79 -4.59 10.35
C LEU A 126 15.95 -4.76 9.37
N GLY A 127 16.28 -6.01 9.01
CA GLY A 127 17.31 -6.29 8.02
C GLY A 127 16.90 -5.89 6.59
N TRP A 128 15.64 -6.06 6.21
CA TRP A 128 15.10 -5.51 4.95
C TRP A 128 15.08 -3.98 4.95
N ALA A 129 14.70 -3.35 6.07
CA ALA A 129 14.76 -1.90 6.22
C ALA A 129 16.20 -1.36 6.06
N TYR A 130 17.20 -2.05 6.65
CA TYR A 130 18.61 -1.77 6.40
C TYR A 130 18.97 -1.95 4.92
N THR A 131 18.58 -3.08 4.32
CA THR A 131 18.94 -3.44 2.93
C THR A 131 18.46 -2.39 1.93
N MET A 132 17.22 -1.91 2.08
CA MET A 132 16.70 -0.80 1.26
C MET A 132 17.42 0.53 1.55
N GLY A 133 17.75 0.79 2.82
CA GLY A 133 18.58 1.96 3.20
C GLY A 133 19.97 1.94 2.56
N ALA A 134 20.64 0.79 2.59
CA ALA A 134 21.94 0.58 1.95
C ALA A 134 21.85 0.69 0.42
N SER A 135 20.81 0.12 -0.20
CA SER A 135 20.63 0.23 -1.66
C SER A 135 20.41 1.68 -2.09
N LEU A 136 19.65 2.45 -1.31
CA LEU A 136 19.49 3.89 -1.57
C LEU A 136 20.82 4.64 -1.41
N ALA A 137 21.59 4.34 -0.37
CA ALA A 137 22.90 4.95 -0.16
C ALA A 137 23.85 4.64 -1.33
N GLU A 138 23.92 3.39 -1.77
CA GLU A 138 24.72 2.96 -2.93
C GLU A 138 24.32 3.70 -4.22
N ARG A 139 23.01 3.83 -4.49
CA ARG A 139 22.50 4.60 -5.63
C ARG A 139 22.89 6.08 -5.55
N GLN A 140 23.09 6.60 -4.33
CA GLN A 140 23.51 7.98 -4.06
C GLN A 140 25.04 8.16 -3.95
N ASP A 141 25.83 7.11 -4.18
CA ASP A 141 27.28 7.11 -3.92
C ASP A 141 27.62 7.53 -2.47
N LEU A 142 26.79 7.12 -1.52
CA LEU A 142 26.94 7.34 -0.09
C LEU A 142 27.29 6.01 0.61
N SER A 143 28.03 6.11 1.72
CA SER A 143 28.34 4.95 2.57
C SER A 143 27.35 4.78 3.72
N MET A 144 27.25 3.54 4.19
CA MET A 144 26.62 3.19 5.45
C MET A 144 27.64 3.33 6.58
N GLU A 145 27.21 3.80 7.74
CA GLU A 145 28.05 3.98 8.94
C GLU A 145 27.41 3.31 10.15
N TYR A 146 28.23 2.62 10.95
CA TYR A 146 27.80 2.16 12.27
C TYR A 146 27.75 3.33 13.24
N LEU A 147 26.70 3.35 14.06
CA LEU A 147 26.62 4.25 15.19
C LEU A 147 27.13 3.55 16.46
N PRO A 148 27.60 4.33 17.46
CA PRO A 148 27.99 3.77 18.75
C PRO A 148 26.86 2.92 19.33
N LEU A 149 27.18 1.68 19.69
CA LEU A 149 26.24 0.85 20.42
C LEU A 149 26.10 1.41 21.83
N PRO A 150 24.88 1.46 22.41
CA PRO A 150 24.73 1.75 23.83
C PRO A 150 25.56 0.76 24.66
N GLU A 151 26.12 1.25 25.77
CA GLU A 151 26.77 0.41 26.77
C GLU A 151 25.82 -0.74 27.14
N THR A 152 26.36 -1.96 27.23
CA THR A 152 25.57 -3.18 27.38
C THR A 152 24.52 -3.01 28.46
N SER A 153 23.24 -3.06 28.08
CA SER A 153 22.14 -3.04 29.04
C SER A 153 22.37 -4.14 30.06
N THR A 154 22.28 -3.82 31.35
CA THR A 154 22.39 -4.78 32.46
C THR A 154 21.21 -5.75 32.52
N GLN A 155 20.21 -5.59 31.65
CA GLN A 155 19.10 -6.53 31.51
C GLN A 155 19.51 -7.71 30.64
N LEU A 156 19.45 -8.92 31.22
CA LEU A 156 19.71 -10.18 30.53
C LEU A 156 18.61 -10.39 29.48
N ALA A 157 18.94 -10.30 28.19
CA ALA A 157 17.98 -10.61 27.13
C ALA A 157 17.48 -12.06 27.28
N SER A 158 16.18 -12.26 27.15
CA SER A 158 15.56 -13.58 27.34
C SER A 158 15.86 -14.53 26.18
N THR A 159 16.20 -14.01 25.01
CA THR A 159 16.47 -14.80 23.79
C THR A 159 17.91 -14.64 23.34
N GLY A 160 18.72 -15.69 23.47
CA GLY A 160 20.06 -15.74 22.89
C GLY A 160 20.02 -16.22 21.44
N LEU A 161 20.56 -15.44 20.52
CA LEU A 161 20.64 -15.81 19.10
C LEU A 161 21.99 -16.50 18.81
N ASN A 162 21.95 -17.77 18.41
CA ASN A 162 23.14 -18.48 17.94
C ASN A 162 23.45 -18.08 16.48
N LEU A 163 24.60 -17.45 16.28
CA LEU A 163 25.12 -17.08 14.96
C LEU A 163 26.51 -17.68 14.71
N GLU A 164 26.77 -18.91 15.17
CA GLU A 164 28.06 -19.59 14.99
C GLU A 164 28.47 -19.73 13.51
N TYR A 165 27.50 -19.79 12.60
CA TYR A 165 27.75 -19.84 11.15
C TYR A 165 28.22 -18.48 10.59
N ALA A 166 27.92 -17.38 11.27
CA ALA A 166 28.05 -16.03 10.76
C ALA A 166 29.50 -15.55 10.91
N SER A 167 29.98 -14.81 9.91
CA SER A 167 31.28 -14.13 10.03
C SER A 167 31.20 -13.04 11.11
N PRO A 168 32.35 -12.56 11.64
CA PRO A 168 32.36 -11.42 12.57
C PRO A 168 31.61 -10.20 12.03
N ASP A 169 31.66 -9.98 10.72
CA ASP A 169 30.99 -8.84 10.05
C ASP A 169 29.47 -9.00 10.02
N GLU A 170 28.98 -10.21 9.75
CA GLU A 170 27.55 -10.52 9.82
C GLU A 170 27.04 -10.43 11.27
N GLN A 171 27.80 -10.93 12.26
CA GLN A 171 27.45 -10.80 13.68
C GLN A 171 27.37 -9.33 14.11
N ARG A 172 28.35 -8.51 13.70
CA ARG A 172 28.37 -7.07 13.98
C ARG A 172 27.18 -6.36 13.36
N TRP A 173 26.82 -6.71 12.12
CA TRP A 173 25.66 -6.18 11.42
C TRP A 173 24.35 -6.53 12.13
N TRP A 174 24.12 -7.82 12.45
CA TRP A 174 22.94 -8.24 13.19
C TRP A 174 22.82 -7.47 14.52
N LYS A 175 23.93 -7.34 15.26
CA LYS A 175 23.97 -6.54 16.50
C LYS A 175 23.60 -5.08 16.25
N ALA A 176 24.08 -4.47 15.18
CA ALA A 176 23.76 -3.08 14.84
C ALA A 176 22.27 -2.85 14.51
N ILE A 177 21.61 -3.81 13.86
CA ILE A 177 20.19 -3.67 13.50
C ILE A 177 19.24 -4.08 14.63
N THR A 178 19.68 -4.88 15.60
CA THR A 178 18.84 -5.34 16.73
C THR A 178 19.02 -4.57 18.02
N THR A 179 20.14 -3.85 18.19
CA THR A 179 20.41 -3.11 19.44
C THR A 179 19.44 -1.95 19.63
N SER A 180 19.05 -1.71 20.89
CA SER A 180 18.27 -0.54 21.29
C SER A 180 18.89 0.77 20.80
N GLY A 181 18.05 1.71 20.37
CA GLY A 181 18.46 2.93 19.70
C GLY A 181 18.59 2.73 18.20
N ARG A 182 19.62 3.36 17.62
CA ARG A 182 19.88 3.35 16.19
C ARG A 182 21.33 2.92 16.00
N GLY A 183 21.57 1.72 15.48
CA GLY A 183 22.94 1.19 15.30
C GLY A 183 23.58 1.49 13.94
N TRP A 184 22.85 2.11 13.01
CA TRP A 184 23.37 2.46 11.69
C TRP A 184 22.79 3.78 11.16
N THR A 185 23.50 4.42 10.24
CA THR A 185 23.05 5.62 9.52
C THR A 185 23.64 5.64 8.11
N VAL A 186 23.08 6.47 7.23
CA VAL A 186 23.74 6.86 5.99
C VAL A 186 24.70 8.03 6.30
N SER A 187 25.84 8.07 5.62
CA SER A 187 26.83 9.16 5.73
C SER A 187 26.19 10.53 5.54
N GLY A 188 26.69 11.52 6.30
CA GLY A 188 26.09 12.86 6.35
C GLY A 188 24.78 12.95 7.14
N SER A 189 24.48 11.95 7.98
CA SER A 189 23.31 11.90 8.87
C SER A 189 21.95 12.05 8.17
N LYS A 190 21.84 11.60 6.92
CA LYS A 190 20.56 11.56 6.21
C LYS A 190 19.74 10.36 6.68
N LEU A 191 18.52 10.61 7.15
CA LEU A 191 17.59 9.55 7.52
C LEU A 191 16.95 8.97 6.26
N SER A 192 17.29 7.73 5.93
CA SER A 192 16.61 6.97 4.87
C SER A 192 15.11 6.81 5.19
N PRO A 193 14.23 6.61 4.18
CA PRO A 193 12.81 6.36 4.40
C PRO A 193 12.54 5.14 5.30
N TRP A 194 13.46 4.17 5.31
CA TRP A 194 13.39 2.96 6.12
C TRP A 194 14.17 3.03 7.44
N ALA A 195 14.73 4.19 7.79
CA ALA A 195 15.47 4.33 9.06
C ALA A 195 14.57 4.04 10.27
N THR A 196 15.04 3.18 11.16
CA THR A 196 14.32 2.73 12.36
C THR A 196 15.10 3.03 13.63
N VAL A 197 14.37 3.15 14.74
CA VAL A 197 14.91 3.16 16.10
C VAL A 197 14.27 2.01 16.86
N VAL A 198 15.09 1.11 17.38
CA VAL A 198 14.64 -0.05 18.14
C VAL A 198 14.51 0.34 19.62
N GLN A 199 13.38 0.10 20.27
CA GLN A 199 13.27 0.30 21.73
C GLN A 199 13.93 -0.84 22.49
N ASP A 200 13.45 -2.06 22.26
CA ASP A 200 14.03 -3.31 22.78
C ASP A 200 13.42 -4.47 21.97
N LEU A 201 14.24 -5.42 21.52
CA LEU A 201 13.81 -6.65 20.86
C LEU A 201 13.89 -7.87 21.77
N ASP A 202 14.50 -7.74 22.95
CA ASP A 202 14.70 -8.85 23.89
C ASP A 202 15.56 -9.99 23.28
N VAL A 203 16.53 -9.62 22.42
CA VAL A 203 17.46 -10.54 21.74
C VAL A 203 18.91 -10.15 22.05
N SER A 204 19.72 -11.12 22.50
CA SER A 204 21.17 -10.97 22.64
C SER A 204 21.93 -11.72 21.54
N ILE A 205 22.99 -11.09 21.05
CA ILE A 205 23.90 -11.65 20.06
C ILE A 205 25.31 -11.65 20.67
N ALA A 206 25.90 -12.83 20.78
CA ALA A 206 27.27 -12.98 21.26
C ALA A 206 28.27 -12.47 20.21
N GLY A 207 29.37 -11.85 20.66
CA GLY A 207 30.43 -11.35 19.78
C GLY A 207 31.03 -10.02 20.24
N ASP A 208 32.29 -9.81 19.87
CA ASP A 208 33.06 -8.60 20.18
C ASP A 208 32.41 -7.37 19.50
N PRO A 209 32.04 -6.30 20.25
CA PRO A 209 31.48 -5.08 19.67
C PRO A 209 32.42 -4.33 18.72
N GLU A 210 33.73 -4.57 18.79
CA GLU A 210 34.74 -3.75 18.13
C GLU A 210 35.30 -4.43 16.87
N SER A 211 34.48 -4.48 15.81
CA SER A 211 34.99 -4.71 14.46
C SER A 211 35.22 -3.37 13.78
N ASN A 212 36.45 -3.08 13.35
CA ASN A 212 36.82 -1.89 12.55
C ASN A 212 36.26 -1.93 11.11
N GLN A 213 35.25 -2.77 10.86
CA GLN A 213 34.74 -3.05 9.53
C GLN A 213 33.51 -2.19 9.19
N ARG A 214 33.39 -1.91 7.90
CA ARG A 214 32.28 -1.15 7.34
C ARG A 214 30.96 -1.95 7.45
N PRO A 215 29.80 -1.28 7.55
CA PRO A 215 28.52 -1.95 7.36
C PRO A 215 28.41 -2.60 5.98
N PRO A 216 27.65 -3.70 5.84
CA PRO A 216 27.52 -4.41 4.58
C PRO A 216 26.76 -3.59 3.51
N THR A 217 27.08 -3.86 2.25
CA THR A 217 26.27 -3.45 1.09
C THR A 217 24.87 -4.06 1.15
N ALA A 218 23.93 -3.53 0.35
CA ALA A 218 22.59 -4.08 0.21
C ALA A 218 22.61 -5.56 -0.21
N ARG A 219 23.50 -5.91 -1.15
CA ARG A 219 23.68 -7.29 -1.62
C ARG A 219 24.22 -8.21 -0.52
N GLU A 220 25.24 -7.77 0.22
CA GLU A 220 25.77 -8.53 1.36
C GLU A 220 24.73 -8.73 2.46
N ALA A 221 23.98 -7.68 2.81
CA ALA A 221 22.88 -7.76 3.78
C ALA A 221 21.79 -8.74 3.34
N ALA A 222 21.41 -8.74 2.05
CA ALA A 222 20.45 -9.69 1.51
C ALA A 222 20.96 -11.14 1.57
N HIS A 223 22.27 -11.38 1.37
CA HIS A 223 22.85 -12.70 1.62
C HIS A 223 22.74 -13.11 3.09
N TYR A 224 22.99 -12.20 4.04
CA TYR A 224 22.83 -12.49 5.47
C TYR A 224 21.37 -12.83 5.83
N LEU A 225 20.39 -12.14 5.24
CA LEU A 225 18.96 -12.48 5.40
C LEU A 225 18.67 -13.91 4.93
N SER A 226 19.17 -14.29 3.76
CA SER A 226 18.96 -15.63 3.19
C SER A 226 19.56 -16.73 4.08
N ARG A 227 20.81 -16.55 4.51
CA ARG A 227 21.51 -17.46 5.43
C ARG A 227 20.78 -17.61 6.76
N PHE A 228 20.28 -16.50 7.30
CA PHE A 228 19.51 -16.50 8.54
C PHE A 228 18.19 -17.25 8.40
N CYS A 229 17.50 -17.09 7.26
CA CYS A 229 16.27 -17.83 6.98
C CYS A 229 16.49 -19.34 6.94
N GLU A 230 17.61 -19.79 6.38
CA GLU A 230 17.94 -21.22 6.35
C GLU A 230 18.36 -21.76 7.71
N ALA A 231 19.26 -21.07 8.41
CA ALA A 231 19.79 -21.50 9.70
C ALA A 231 18.71 -21.74 10.76
N TYR A 232 17.58 -21.03 10.64
CA TYR A 232 16.44 -21.09 11.56
C TYR A 232 15.14 -21.62 10.93
N ASP A 233 15.15 -22.10 9.68
CA ASP A 233 13.94 -22.58 8.96
C ASP A 233 12.79 -21.55 8.98
N LEU A 234 13.10 -20.30 8.63
CA LEU A 234 12.16 -19.18 8.66
C LEU A 234 11.28 -19.10 7.40
N GLY A 235 11.70 -19.72 6.29
CA GLY A 235 10.90 -19.88 5.07
C GLY A 235 10.15 -18.62 4.63
N SER A 236 8.80 -18.69 4.66
CA SER A 236 7.88 -17.63 4.24
C SER A 236 7.97 -16.33 5.06
N GLN A 237 8.62 -16.36 6.23
CA GLN A 237 8.79 -15.16 7.06
C GLN A 237 9.64 -14.08 6.38
N CYS A 238 10.52 -14.45 5.43
CA CYS A 238 11.34 -13.49 4.70
C CYS A 238 10.49 -12.52 3.87
N SER A 239 9.55 -13.06 3.08
CA SER A 239 8.65 -12.28 2.23
C SER A 239 7.64 -11.49 3.06
N ALA A 240 7.11 -12.07 4.14
CA ALA A 240 6.22 -11.38 5.08
C ALA A 240 6.92 -10.19 5.78
N ALA A 241 8.20 -10.37 6.16
CA ALA A 241 9.01 -9.32 6.75
C ALA A 241 9.39 -8.23 5.74
N LEU A 242 9.64 -8.58 4.48
CA LEU A 242 9.81 -7.58 3.42
C LEU A 242 8.53 -6.75 3.28
N ALA A 243 7.36 -7.39 3.24
CA ALA A 243 6.10 -6.67 3.15
C ALA A 243 5.91 -5.68 4.32
N ALA A 244 6.24 -6.08 5.55
CA ALA A 244 6.26 -5.17 6.70
C ALA A 244 7.25 -4.01 6.50
N ALA A 245 8.47 -4.27 6.03
CA ALA A 245 9.48 -3.25 5.78
C ALA A 245 9.03 -2.23 4.70
N LEU A 246 8.33 -2.69 3.66
CA LEU A 246 7.80 -1.82 2.60
C LEU A 246 6.75 -0.83 3.11
N THR A 247 6.04 -1.16 4.20
CA THR A 247 5.02 -0.28 4.79
C THR A 247 5.60 0.77 5.75
N ILE A 248 6.89 0.69 6.12
CA ILE A 248 7.51 1.62 7.07
C ILE A 248 7.36 3.09 6.65
N PRO A 249 7.60 3.50 5.39
CA PRO A 249 7.41 4.89 4.99
C PRO A 249 5.94 5.33 5.00
N LEU A 250 5.01 4.43 4.68
CA LEU A 250 3.57 4.70 4.80
C LEU A 250 3.18 4.96 6.26
N HIS A 251 3.66 4.15 7.21
CA HIS A 251 3.45 4.43 8.64
C HIS A 251 3.98 5.81 9.04
N ALA A 252 5.17 6.19 8.57
CA ALA A 252 5.77 7.48 8.86
C ALA A 252 5.00 8.68 8.25
N SER A 253 4.27 8.48 7.16
CA SER A 253 3.54 9.56 6.48
C SER A 253 2.28 10.00 7.20
N ILE A 254 1.78 9.22 8.19
CA ILE A 254 0.64 9.63 9.04
C ILE A 254 0.91 10.93 9.78
N ASN A 255 2.14 11.10 10.27
CA ASN A 255 2.54 12.29 10.99
C ASN A 255 4.00 12.61 10.69
N CYS A 256 4.23 13.54 9.77
CA CYS A 256 5.57 13.97 9.42
C CYS A 256 6.27 14.77 10.54
N PHE A 257 5.54 15.24 11.56
CA PHE A 257 6.08 16.08 12.63
C PHE A 257 6.48 15.30 13.89
N LYS A 258 6.14 14.01 13.99
CA LYS A 258 6.44 13.19 15.17
C LYS A 258 6.87 11.79 14.76
N PRO A 259 7.80 11.15 15.51
CA PRO A 259 8.11 9.74 15.32
C PRO A 259 6.84 8.87 15.45
N VAL A 260 6.59 8.04 14.44
CA VAL A 260 5.52 7.04 14.48
C VAL A 260 6.06 5.74 15.07
N LYS A 261 5.24 5.05 15.86
CA LYS A 261 5.59 3.78 16.51
C LYS A 261 4.85 2.61 15.87
N ILE A 262 5.60 1.57 15.50
CA ILE A 262 5.09 0.26 15.07
C ILE A 262 5.45 -0.81 16.11
N GLN A 263 4.69 -1.92 16.11
CA GLN A 263 4.87 -3.03 17.03
C GLN A 263 5.08 -4.32 16.25
N LEU A 264 6.29 -4.86 16.28
CA LEU A 264 6.66 -6.09 15.58
C LEU A 264 6.40 -7.33 16.45
N PRO A 265 6.19 -8.52 15.85
CA PRO A 265 5.97 -9.75 16.61
C PRO A 265 7.19 -10.12 17.46
N LYS A 266 6.96 -10.70 18.64
CA LYS A 266 8.04 -11.12 19.53
C LYS A 266 8.88 -12.22 18.87
N PRO A 267 10.21 -12.04 18.72
CA PRO A 267 11.09 -13.08 18.20
C PRO A 267 11.08 -14.33 19.07
N SER A 268 11.33 -15.48 18.47
CA SER A 268 11.48 -16.75 19.18
C SER A 268 12.45 -17.65 18.42
N PHE A 269 13.48 -18.15 19.09
CA PHE A 269 14.48 -19.02 18.48
C PHE A 269 14.71 -20.22 19.39
N THR A 270 13.92 -21.28 19.17
CA THR A 270 13.94 -22.49 20.02
C THR A 270 14.79 -23.61 19.42
N THR A 271 14.95 -23.64 18.10
CA THR A 271 15.71 -24.68 17.40
C THR A 271 16.67 -24.03 16.42
N TYR A 272 17.96 -24.39 16.51
CA TYR A 272 18.97 -24.00 15.54
C TYR A 272 19.28 -25.20 14.64
N TYR A 273 19.15 -25.01 13.32
CA TYR A 273 19.40 -26.07 12.34
C TYR A 273 20.79 -25.98 11.70
N GLY A 274 21.47 -24.83 11.83
CA GLY A 274 22.74 -24.57 11.17
C GLY A 274 22.63 -24.40 9.66
N LEU A 275 23.76 -24.21 8.99
CA LEU A 275 23.84 -24.12 7.53
C LEU A 275 24.47 -25.36 6.93
N THR A 276 23.80 -25.97 5.97
CA THR A 276 24.33 -27.09 5.19
C THR A 276 25.01 -26.59 3.92
N GLY A 277 26.18 -25.96 4.07
CA GLY A 277 27.02 -25.51 2.96
C GLY A 277 27.14 -23.99 2.80
N SER A 278 27.88 -23.56 1.76
CA SER A 278 28.06 -22.15 1.41
C SER A 278 26.95 -21.72 0.46
N LEU A 279 25.84 -21.20 1.00
CA LEU A 279 24.81 -20.58 0.15
C LEU A 279 25.24 -19.21 -0.33
N GLN A 280 25.13 -19.02 -1.64
CA GLN A 280 25.29 -17.72 -2.31
C GLN A 280 23.99 -17.27 -2.99
N HIS A 281 22.82 -17.75 -2.54
CA HIS A 281 21.55 -17.36 -3.12
C HIS A 281 20.97 -16.14 -2.41
N LEU A 282 20.61 -15.12 -3.20
CA LEU A 282 19.87 -13.96 -2.73
C LEU A 282 18.39 -14.32 -2.56
N PRO A 283 17.64 -13.64 -1.68
CA PRO A 283 16.19 -13.69 -1.71
C PRO A 283 15.70 -13.27 -3.10
N ALA A 284 14.73 -13.98 -3.66
CA ALA A 284 14.21 -13.72 -5.01
C ALA A 284 13.69 -12.27 -5.15
N GLU A 285 13.19 -11.70 -4.06
CA GLU A 285 12.68 -10.34 -4.00
C GLU A 285 13.77 -9.27 -4.14
N PHE A 286 15.04 -9.62 -3.89
CA PHE A 286 16.16 -8.67 -4.00
C PHE A 286 16.40 -8.25 -5.45
N ASP A 287 16.15 -9.12 -6.43
CA ASP A 287 16.29 -8.77 -7.85
C ASP A 287 15.29 -7.69 -8.30
N LEU A 288 14.19 -7.51 -7.54
CA LEU A 288 13.17 -6.49 -7.78
C LEU A 288 13.23 -5.33 -6.77
N ILE A 289 14.31 -5.22 -5.99
CA ILE A 289 14.43 -4.24 -4.89
C ILE A 289 14.17 -2.81 -5.35
N GLY A 290 14.62 -2.41 -6.55
CA GLY A 290 14.42 -1.06 -7.08
C GLY A 290 12.93 -0.70 -7.29
N TYR A 291 12.11 -1.65 -7.74
CA TYR A 291 10.66 -1.48 -7.88
C TYR A 291 9.96 -1.42 -6.53
N TYR A 292 10.35 -2.31 -5.60
CA TYR A 292 9.83 -2.30 -4.24
C TYR A 292 10.19 -1.02 -3.49
N MET A 293 11.39 -0.47 -3.71
CA MET A 293 11.80 0.80 -3.14
C MET A 293 10.93 1.94 -3.65
N THR A 294 10.69 2.04 -4.98
CA THR A 294 9.74 3.02 -5.55
C THR A 294 8.36 2.88 -4.91
N LEU A 295 7.82 1.66 -4.81
CA LEU A 295 6.52 1.41 -4.18
C LEU A 295 6.51 1.92 -2.74
N SER A 296 7.53 1.57 -1.97
CA SER A 296 7.64 1.89 -0.54
C SER A 296 7.76 3.38 -0.26
N ILE A 297 8.53 4.14 -1.05
CA ILE A 297 8.72 5.59 -0.87
C ILE A 297 7.57 6.44 -1.44
N CYS A 298 6.56 5.81 -2.03
CA CYS A 298 5.36 6.46 -2.55
C CYS A 298 4.11 6.12 -1.70
N PRO A 299 3.91 6.76 -0.54
CA PRO A 299 2.67 6.60 0.24
C PRO A 299 1.39 6.89 -0.56
N TRP A 300 1.45 7.83 -1.51
CA TRP A 300 0.35 8.15 -2.44
C TRP A 300 0.09 7.07 -3.50
N VAL A 301 0.94 6.05 -3.60
CA VAL A 301 0.69 4.82 -4.36
C VAL A 301 0.19 3.71 -3.43
N LEU A 302 0.93 3.47 -2.35
CA LEU A 302 0.64 2.38 -1.41
C LEU A 302 -0.73 2.53 -0.76
N GLY A 303 -1.01 3.71 -0.19
CA GLY A 303 -2.21 3.92 0.60
C GLY A 303 -3.50 3.81 -0.23
N PRO A 304 -3.62 4.45 -1.40
CA PRO A 304 -4.84 4.33 -2.22
C PRO A 304 -5.05 2.89 -2.72
N SER A 305 -3.97 2.19 -3.08
CA SER A 305 -4.02 0.78 -3.50
C SER A 305 -4.43 -0.17 -2.37
N LEU A 306 -4.11 0.15 -1.12
CA LEU A 306 -4.58 -0.61 0.03
C LEU A 306 -6.08 -0.37 0.25
N TRP A 307 -6.52 0.89 0.21
CA TRP A 307 -7.91 1.30 0.48
C TRP A 307 -8.91 0.88 -0.60
N SER A 308 -8.46 0.59 -1.82
CA SER A 308 -9.33 0.13 -2.92
C SER A 308 -10.12 -1.13 -2.59
N VAL A 309 -9.71 -1.94 -1.61
CA VAL A 309 -10.48 -3.11 -1.15
C VAL A 309 -11.86 -2.74 -0.58
N PHE A 310 -12.02 -1.51 -0.12
CA PHE A 310 -13.29 -0.99 0.42
C PHE A 310 -14.18 -0.35 -0.63
N TRP A 311 -13.70 -0.23 -1.86
CA TRP A 311 -14.34 0.50 -2.94
C TRP A 311 -14.89 -0.43 -4.03
N SER A 312 -16.03 -0.06 -4.62
CA SER A 312 -16.68 -0.80 -5.72
C SER A 312 -17.03 0.14 -6.88
N PRO A 313 -16.71 -0.21 -8.13
CA PRO A 313 -16.92 0.65 -9.31
C PRO A 313 -18.38 0.95 -9.61
N ASP A 314 -19.30 0.06 -9.26
CA ASP A 314 -20.72 0.12 -9.58
C ASP A 314 -21.55 0.84 -8.51
N VAL A 315 -20.93 1.27 -7.40
CA VAL A 315 -21.61 1.97 -6.32
C VAL A 315 -21.46 3.48 -6.51
N PRO A 316 -22.54 4.23 -6.75
CA PRO A 316 -22.45 5.68 -6.89
C PRO A 316 -22.19 6.38 -5.56
N CYS A 317 -21.63 7.59 -5.62
CA CYS A 317 -21.19 8.31 -4.43
C CYS A 317 -22.30 8.61 -3.41
N ASN A 318 -23.55 8.80 -3.87
CA ASN A 318 -24.72 8.98 -3.00
C ASN A 318 -25.17 7.69 -2.28
N ARG A 319 -24.56 6.53 -2.58
CA ARG A 319 -24.84 5.23 -1.96
C ARG A 319 -23.60 4.59 -1.30
N ALA A 320 -22.46 5.28 -1.30
CA ALA A 320 -21.22 4.79 -0.70
C ALA A 320 -21.38 4.34 0.76
N GLY A 321 -22.19 5.06 1.55
CA GLY A 321 -22.46 4.69 2.94
C GLY A 321 -23.09 3.30 3.08
N ALA A 322 -24.07 2.95 2.24
CA ALA A 322 -24.72 1.64 2.24
C ALA A 322 -23.72 0.51 1.95
N TRP A 323 -22.71 0.79 1.13
CA TRP A 323 -21.64 -0.15 0.84
C TRP A 323 -20.63 -0.27 1.99
N MET A 324 -20.20 0.84 2.60
CA MET A 324 -19.14 0.87 3.60
C MET A 324 -19.60 0.42 4.99
N GLN A 325 -20.86 0.64 5.37
CA GLN A 325 -21.35 0.34 6.72
C GLN A 325 -21.17 -1.15 7.11
N PRO A 326 -21.53 -2.15 6.27
CA PRO A 326 -21.26 -3.55 6.61
C PRO A 326 -19.77 -3.88 6.78
N ILE A 327 -18.89 -3.13 6.10
CA ILE A 327 -17.44 -3.29 6.19
C ILE A 327 -16.95 -2.82 7.55
N SER A 328 -17.37 -1.62 7.99
CA SER A 328 -17.00 -1.09 9.30
C SER A 328 -17.52 -1.97 10.42
N ASP A 329 -18.78 -2.42 10.36
CA ASP A 329 -19.39 -3.26 11.40
C ASP A 329 -18.64 -4.59 11.57
N MET A 330 -18.10 -5.13 10.47
CA MET A 330 -17.33 -6.36 10.49
C MET A 330 -15.90 -6.16 11.00
N LEU A 331 -15.22 -5.10 10.54
CA LEU A 331 -13.81 -4.84 10.89
C LEU A 331 -13.63 -4.26 12.29
N GLU A 332 -14.62 -3.51 12.79
CA GLU A 332 -14.55 -2.85 14.10
C GLU A 332 -14.21 -3.81 15.24
N PRO A 333 -14.93 -4.94 15.46
CA PRO A 333 -14.57 -5.87 16.52
C PRO A 333 -13.18 -6.50 16.32
N ILE A 334 -12.75 -6.74 15.08
CA ILE A 334 -11.42 -7.33 14.79
C ILE A 334 -10.30 -6.37 15.21
N ILE A 335 -10.44 -5.09 14.82
CA ILE A 335 -9.45 -4.05 15.11
C ILE A 335 -9.44 -3.70 16.60
N GLN A 336 -10.61 -3.54 17.21
CA GLN A 336 -10.73 -3.22 18.64
C GLN A 336 -10.16 -4.35 19.53
N ASN A 337 -10.42 -5.61 19.18
CA ASN A 337 -9.87 -6.78 19.89
C ASN A 337 -8.39 -7.05 19.57
N ASN A 338 -7.76 -6.26 18.69
CA ASN A 338 -6.37 -6.44 18.27
C ASN A 338 -6.11 -7.82 17.63
N ASP A 339 -7.05 -8.37 16.87
CA ASP A 339 -6.90 -9.66 16.18
C ASP A 339 -6.30 -9.43 14.77
N MET A 340 -5.00 -9.17 14.73
CA MET A 340 -4.29 -8.80 13.51
C MET A 340 -4.09 -10.00 12.57
N GLU A 341 -4.05 -11.22 13.10
CA GLU A 341 -4.02 -12.43 12.29
C GLU A 341 -5.34 -12.66 11.56
N LEU A 342 -6.49 -12.45 12.22
CA LEU A 342 -7.78 -12.48 11.52
C LEU A 342 -7.90 -11.33 10.52
N LEU A 343 -7.44 -10.13 10.86
CA LEU A 343 -7.43 -9.01 9.93
C LEU A 343 -6.61 -9.34 8.67
N ALA A 344 -5.41 -9.89 8.81
CA ALA A 344 -4.58 -10.31 7.69
C ALA A 344 -5.28 -11.38 6.83
N ARG A 345 -5.95 -12.35 7.44
CA ARG A 345 -6.75 -13.37 6.72
C ARG A 345 -7.97 -12.77 6.01
N VAL A 346 -8.66 -11.80 6.61
CA VAL A 346 -9.76 -11.08 5.94
C VAL A 346 -9.24 -10.29 4.74
N MET A 347 -8.11 -9.59 4.90
CA MET A 347 -7.50 -8.82 3.83
C MET A 347 -6.76 -9.68 2.80
N SER A 348 -6.59 -10.98 3.05
CA SER A 348 -5.97 -11.91 2.09
C SER A 348 -6.77 -12.08 0.78
N PHE A 349 -8.05 -11.69 0.80
CA PHE A 349 -8.94 -11.66 -0.37
C PHE A 349 -8.70 -10.44 -1.27
N SER A 350 -7.72 -9.61 -0.94
CA SER A 350 -7.23 -8.48 -1.73
C SER A 350 -6.00 -8.89 -2.55
N PRO A 351 -5.85 -8.47 -3.82
CA PRO A 351 -4.57 -8.58 -4.52
C PRO A 351 -3.44 -7.80 -3.81
N MET A 352 -3.76 -6.78 -3.00
CA MET A 352 -2.77 -6.09 -2.16
C MET A 352 -2.54 -6.81 -0.81
N SER A 353 -2.91 -8.09 -0.71
CA SER A 353 -2.81 -8.87 0.53
C SER A 353 -1.40 -8.93 1.15
N PRO A 354 -0.27 -8.94 0.40
CA PRO A 354 1.04 -8.91 1.03
C PRO A 354 1.27 -7.65 1.84
N LEU A 355 0.86 -6.50 1.32
CA LEU A 355 1.00 -5.22 2.03
C LEU A 355 0.06 -5.14 3.23
N TRP A 356 -1.15 -5.69 3.12
CA TRP A 356 -2.06 -5.81 4.27
C TRP A 356 -1.48 -6.71 5.36
N LEU A 357 -0.83 -7.81 4.99
CA LEU A 357 -0.06 -8.65 5.92
C LEU A 357 1.08 -7.86 6.58
N GLY A 358 1.84 -7.09 5.79
CA GLY A 358 2.89 -6.21 6.30
C GLY A 358 2.38 -5.20 7.33
N LEU A 359 1.23 -4.55 7.06
CA LEU A 359 0.58 -3.65 8.01
C LEU A 359 0.11 -4.36 9.29
N ALA A 360 -0.46 -5.56 9.16
CA ALA A 360 -0.90 -6.35 10.30
C ALA A 360 0.29 -6.79 11.19
N ILE A 361 1.42 -7.15 10.58
CA ILE A 361 2.68 -7.48 11.28
C ILE A 361 3.21 -6.28 12.07
N CYS A 362 3.06 -5.06 11.55
CA CYS A 362 3.43 -3.81 12.23
C CYS A 362 2.48 -3.41 13.38
N GLY A 363 1.40 -4.19 13.60
CA GLY A 363 0.47 -4.07 14.71
C GLY A 363 -0.69 -3.08 14.49
N ARG A 364 -1.67 -3.08 15.41
CA ARG A 364 -2.93 -2.31 15.27
C ARG A 364 -2.82 -0.78 15.25
N ARG A 365 -1.64 -0.22 15.49
CA ARG A 365 -1.44 1.24 15.59
C ARG A 365 -1.24 1.84 14.20
N ALA A 366 -1.05 3.16 14.16
CA ALA A 366 -0.72 3.88 12.93
C ALA A 366 -1.77 3.63 11.83
N ILE A 367 -1.38 3.02 10.70
CA ILE A 367 -2.21 2.90 9.49
C ILE A 367 -3.48 2.07 9.74
N ILE A 368 -3.38 0.98 10.51
CA ILE A 368 -4.55 0.16 10.86
C ILE A 368 -5.58 0.98 11.64
N GLY A 369 -5.13 1.90 12.50
CA GLY A 369 -5.99 2.82 13.24
C GLY A 369 -6.74 3.83 12.36
N CYS A 370 -6.34 4.01 11.11
CA CYS A 370 -7.02 4.89 10.16
C CYS A 370 -8.20 4.23 9.45
N ILE A 371 -8.32 2.89 9.46
CA ILE A 371 -9.36 2.16 8.72
C ILE A 371 -10.77 2.57 9.17
N LEU A 372 -11.08 2.46 10.47
CA LEU A 372 -12.43 2.78 10.98
C LEU A 372 -12.80 4.25 10.78
N PRO A 373 -11.94 5.24 11.08
CA PRO A 373 -12.22 6.64 10.74
C PRO A 373 -12.47 6.88 9.24
N SER A 374 -11.74 6.22 8.35
CA SER A 374 -11.96 6.32 6.90
C SER A 374 -13.33 5.78 6.49
N LEU A 375 -13.75 4.63 7.04
CA LEU A 375 -15.03 3.99 6.67
C LEU A 375 -16.25 4.68 7.29
N THR A 376 -16.16 5.12 8.55
CA THR A 376 -17.31 5.61 9.32
C THR A 376 -17.51 7.12 9.26
N LYS A 377 -16.42 7.89 9.09
CA LYS A 377 -16.45 9.36 9.12
C LYS A 377 -16.04 9.99 7.80
N LEU A 378 -15.72 9.17 6.79
CA LEU A 378 -15.06 9.65 5.57
C LEU A 378 -13.89 10.57 5.94
N HIS A 379 -13.10 10.17 6.94
CA HIS A 379 -11.97 10.98 7.35
C HIS A 379 -10.92 10.90 6.25
N SER A 380 -10.69 12.04 5.62
CA SER A 380 -9.71 12.21 4.55
C SER A 380 -8.30 12.00 5.09
N TYR A 381 -7.74 10.82 4.82
CA TYR A 381 -6.31 10.61 4.93
C TYR A 381 -5.69 10.95 3.57
N PRO A 382 -4.75 11.92 3.46
CA PRO A 382 -4.23 12.35 2.17
C PRO A 382 -3.70 11.23 1.28
N PHE A 383 -3.19 10.16 1.88
CA PHE A 383 -2.69 8.99 1.17
C PHE A 383 -3.74 7.87 1.01
N SER A 384 -5.03 8.16 1.18
CA SER A 384 -6.13 7.25 0.81
C SER A 384 -6.89 7.73 -0.43
N HIS A 385 -6.53 8.91 -0.96
CA HIS A 385 -7.17 9.48 -2.14
C HIS A 385 -6.75 8.70 -3.38
N PRO A 386 -7.70 8.33 -4.27
CA PRO A 386 -7.37 7.67 -5.52
C PRO A 386 -6.28 8.40 -6.29
N PHE A 387 -5.40 7.67 -6.93
CA PHE A 387 -4.35 8.26 -7.76
C PHE A 387 -4.15 7.44 -9.02
N ILE A 388 -4.20 8.08 -10.19
CA ILE A 388 -4.22 7.37 -11.47
C ILE A 388 -2.92 6.57 -11.72
N ASP A 389 -1.77 7.12 -11.32
CA ASP A 389 -0.51 6.37 -11.41
C ASP A 389 -0.48 5.22 -10.40
N ALA A 390 -1.14 5.35 -9.25
CA ALA A 390 -1.19 4.28 -8.29
C ALA A 390 -1.94 3.07 -8.84
N ALA A 391 -3.03 3.32 -9.56
CA ALA A 391 -3.81 2.26 -10.20
C ALA A 391 -3.01 1.53 -11.27
N VAL A 392 -2.29 2.25 -12.14
CA VAL A 392 -1.49 1.59 -13.19
C VAL A 392 -0.21 0.96 -12.68
N TRP A 393 0.43 1.53 -11.65
CA TRP A 393 1.66 0.99 -11.08
C TRP A 393 1.44 -0.29 -10.28
N THR A 394 0.27 -0.46 -9.70
CA THR A 394 -0.09 -1.65 -8.91
C THR A 394 -1.07 -2.56 -9.64
N GLY A 395 -1.58 -2.13 -10.80
CA GLY A 395 -2.65 -2.81 -11.52
C GLY A 395 -3.94 -2.91 -10.70
N MET A 396 -4.23 -1.95 -9.82
CA MET A 396 -5.39 -1.96 -8.94
C MET A 396 -6.26 -0.73 -9.14
N ALA A 397 -7.48 -0.91 -9.63
CA ALA A 397 -8.43 0.19 -9.73
C ALA A 397 -8.87 0.67 -8.33
N GLN A 398 -8.92 1.99 -8.15
CA GLN A 398 -9.19 2.68 -6.89
C GLN A 398 -10.36 3.67 -7.04
N SER A 399 -10.73 4.01 -8.27
CA SER A 399 -11.78 4.96 -8.58
C SER A 399 -12.42 4.71 -9.93
N PHE A 400 -13.53 5.41 -10.17
CA PHE A 400 -14.14 5.46 -11.48
C PHE A 400 -13.16 5.97 -12.56
N LEU A 401 -12.14 6.77 -12.23
CA LEU A 401 -11.16 7.29 -13.20
C LEU A 401 -10.29 6.21 -13.85
N ASP A 402 -10.16 5.06 -13.20
CA ASP A 402 -9.30 3.98 -13.68
C ASP A 402 -9.99 3.15 -14.78
N PHE A 403 -11.24 3.47 -15.09
CA PHE A 403 -12.05 2.86 -16.15
C PHE A 403 -12.22 3.83 -17.31
N GLY A 404 -12.32 3.27 -18.52
CA GLY A 404 -12.65 4.03 -19.71
C GLY A 404 -14.05 4.64 -19.67
N LEU A 405 -14.32 5.52 -20.63
CA LEU A 405 -15.65 6.11 -20.80
C LEU A 405 -16.71 5.02 -20.97
N SER A 406 -17.85 5.20 -20.31
CA SER A 406 -18.96 4.23 -20.39
C SER A 406 -19.64 4.27 -21.77
N GLY A 407 -19.41 5.35 -22.53
CA GLY A 407 -20.09 5.65 -23.77
C GLY A 407 -21.40 6.41 -23.55
N PRO A 408 -22.01 6.97 -24.61
CA PRO A 408 -23.30 7.62 -24.51
C PRO A 408 -24.37 6.60 -24.10
N SER A 409 -25.27 6.98 -23.20
CA SER A 409 -26.43 6.15 -22.86
C SER A 409 -27.42 6.09 -24.02
N ALA A 410 -28.35 5.13 -23.97
CA ALA A 410 -29.32 4.90 -25.05
C ALA A 410 -30.20 6.12 -25.38
N ASP A 411 -30.38 7.02 -24.42
CA ASP A 411 -31.10 8.30 -24.52
C ASP A 411 -30.23 9.48 -24.97
N GLY A 412 -28.94 9.24 -25.27
CA GLY A 412 -27.98 10.27 -25.70
C GLY A 412 -27.42 11.13 -24.56
N MET A 413 -27.71 10.79 -23.30
CA MET A 413 -27.14 11.47 -22.14
C MET A 413 -25.69 11.02 -21.89
N VAL A 414 -24.95 11.84 -21.14
CA VAL A 414 -23.55 11.56 -20.75
C VAL A 414 -23.49 11.41 -19.24
N SER A 415 -22.89 10.32 -18.76
CA SER A 415 -22.78 10.10 -17.32
C SER A 415 -21.93 11.18 -16.64
N ARG A 416 -22.28 11.62 -15.43
CA ARG A 416 -21.47 12.61 -14.71
C ARG A 416 -20.08 12.10 -14.37
N ALA A 417 -19.91 10.79 -14.27
CA ALA A 417 -18.61 10.15 -14.12
C ALA A 417 -17.74 10.37 -15.37
N ASP A 418 -18.29 10.19 -16.57
CA ASP A 418 -17.58 10.45 -17.84
C ASP A 418 -17.27 11.94 -18.00
N VAL A 419 -18.22 12.82 -17.66
CA VAL A 419 -17.97 14.27 -17.65
C VAL A 419 -16.78 14.60 -16.75
N TRP A 420 -16.71 14.04 -15.54
CA TRP A 420 -15.58 14.28 -14.64
C TRP A 420 -14.27 13.72 -15.23
N ARG A 421 -14.26 12.48 -15.74
CA ARG A 421 -13.07 11.90 -16.39
C ARG A 421 -12.52 12.83 -17.47
N MET A 422 -13.39 13.34 -18.33
CA MET A 422 -13.01 14.28 -19.37
C MET A 422 -12.44 15.58 -18.80
N ARG A 423 -13.01 16.13 -17.72
CA ARG A 423 -12.43 17.31 -17.05
C ARG A 423 -11.00 17.07 -16.60
N HIS A 424 -10.67 15.87 -16.16
CA HIS A 424 -9.31 15.51 -15.75
C HIS A 424 -8.38 15.28 -16.94
N ASP A 425 -8.82 14.47 -17.91
CA ASP A 425 -8.11 14.20 -19.15
C ASP A 425 -7.74 15.51 -19.89
N PHE A 426 -8.64 16.48 -19.87
CA PHE A 426 -8.50 17.79 -20.50
C PHE A 426 -8.32 18.93 -19.48
N SER A 427 -7.75 18.63 -18.32
CA SER A 427 -7.56 19.63 -17.24
C SER A 427 -6.77 20.86 -17.69
N HIS A 428 -5.90 20.71 -18.69
CA HIS A 428 -5.13 21.80 -19.32
C HIS A 428 -5.99 22.83 -20.09
N LEU A 429 -7.25 22.50 -20.43
CA LEU A 429 -8.19 23.44 -21.06
C LEU A 429 -8.85 24.39 -20.04
N TYR A 430 -8.73 24.09 -18.74
CA TYR A 430 -9.29 24.90 -17.68
C TYR A 430 -8.26 25.91 -17.14
N PRO A 431 -8.69 27.12 -16.72
CA PRO A 431 -7.78 28.15 -16.22
C PRO A 431 -7.19 27.82 -14.84
N HIS A 432 -7.80 26.90 -14.09
CA HIS A 432 -7.36 26.48 -12.76
C HIS A 432 -6.96 24.99 -12.73
N GLU A 433 -6.04 24.64 -11.83
CA GLU A 433 -5.54 23.26 -11.68
C GLU A 433 -6.52 22.30 -10.98
N ALA A 434 -7.75 22.72 -10.67
CA ALA A 434 -8.68 21.92 -9.86
C ALA A 434 -8.94 20.51 -10.42
N PHE A 435 -9.07 20.39 -11.74
CA PHE A 435 -9.31 19.09 -12.40
C PHE A 435 -8.03 18.30 -12.70
N SER A 436 -6.84 18.84 -12.42
CA SER A 436 -5.59 18.07 -12.44
C SER A 436 -5.38 17.21 -11.19
N HIS A 437 -6.24 17.41 -10.18
CA HIS A 437 -6.29 16.58 -8.98
C HIS A 437 -7.41 15.56 -9.08
N THR A 438 -7.14 14.33 -8.64
CA THR A 438 -8.17 13.31 -8.45
C THR A 438 -9.17 13.72 -7.37
N PRO A 439 -10.42 13.25 -7.43
CA PRO A 439 -11.39 13.53 -6.39
C PRO A 439 -10.95 12.87 -5.07
N PRO A 440 -11.36 13.40 -3.90
CA PRO A 440 -10.98 12.82 -2.61
C PRO A 440 -11.41 11.36 -2.42
N TYR A 441 -12.41 10.90 -3.19
CA TYR A 441 -12.94 9.53 -3.15
C TYR A 441 -13.18 8.98 -4.54
N GLY A 442 -13.03 7.66 -4.68
CA GLY A 442 -13.14 6.98 -5.97
C GLY A 442 -14.56 6.69 -6.46
N TRP A 443 -15.58 7.08 -5.70
CA TRP A 443 -16.98 6.79 -6.03
C TRP A 443 -17.44 7.60 -7.25
N PRO A 444 -18.07 6.97 -8.26
CA PRO A 444 -18.61 7.69 -9.41
C PRO A 444 -19.69 8.70 -9.01
N PRO A 445 -19.67 9.92 -9.55
CA PRO A 445 -20.78 10.86 -9.46
C PRO A 445 -22.08 10.25 -10.01
N PHE A 446 -23.19 10.42 -9.28
CA PHE A 446 -24.50 9.90 -9.71
C PHE A 446 -25.16 10.78 -10.76
N GLY A 447 -25.92 10.15 -11.66
CA GLY A 447 -26.73 10.80 -12.68
C GLY A 447 -25.98 11.13 -13.97
N SER A 448 -26.70 11.78 -14.88
CA SER A 448 -26.24 12.10 -16.23
C SER A 448 -26.56 13.55 -16.59
N MET A 449 -25.95 14.05 -17.66
CA MET A 449 -26.13 15.40 -18.19
C MET A 449 -26.44 15.35 -19.68
N ARG A 450 -27.20 16.34 -20.16
CA ARG A 450 -27.38 16.51 -21.60
C ARG A 450 -26.10 17.09 -22.21
N PRO A 451 -25.75 16.74 -23.46
CA PRO A 451 -24.57 17.29 -24.13
C PRO A 451 -24.51 18.84 -24.12
N GLU A 452 -25.65 19.51 -24.24
CA GLU A 452 -25.73 20.98 -24.22
C GLU A 452 -25.45 21.61 -22.85
N ASP A 453 -25.58 20.86 -21.77
CA ASP A 453 -25.33 21.31 -20.39
C ASP A 453 -23.87 21.10 -19.96
N ILE A 454 -23.07 20.40 -20.77
CA ILE A 454 -21.65 20.12 -20.49
C ILE A 454 -20.80 21.32 -20.90
N GLU A 455 -19.76 21.61 -20.12
CA GLU A 455 -18.89 22.77 -20.32
C GLU A 455 -18.21 22.78 -21.70
N LEU A 456 -18.01 23.99 -22.24
CA LEU A 456 -17.52 24.18 -23.61
C LEU A 456 -16.12 23.59 -23.83
N GLU A 457 -15.27 23.61 -22.81
CA GLU A 457 -13.91 23.09 -22.83
C GLU A 457 -13.85 21.63 -23.25
N ILE A 458 -14.83 20.81 -22.83
CA ILE A 458 -14.84 19.36 -23.08
C ILE A 458 -15.95 18.91 -24.03
N ARG A 459 -16.84 19.82 -24.43
CA ARG A 459 -18.00 19.49 -25.28
C ARG A 459 -17.60 18.91 -26.63
N ASP A 460 -16.57 19.46 -27.26
CA ASP A 460 -16.05 18.96 -28.55
C ASP A 460 -15.37 17.59 -28.41
N HIS A 461 -15.00 17.21 -27.19
CA HIS A 461 -14.39 15.92 -26.88
C HIS A 461 -15.42 14.82 -26.60
N LEU A 462 -16.72 15.11 -26.51
CA LEU A 462 -17.77 14.10 -26.27
C LEU A 462 -17.86 13.07 -27.41
N ALA A 463 -17.57 13.50 -28.63
CA ALA A 463 -17.50 12.64 -29.80
C ALA A 463 -16.16 11.89 -29.93
N CYS A 464 -15.17 12.24 -29.12
CA CYS A 464 -13.86 11.59 -29.18
C CYS A 464 -13.93 10.26 -28.43
N SER A 465 -13.55 9.16 -29.10
CA SER A 465 -13.48 7.84 -28.48
C SER A 465 -12.15 7.64 -27.74
N HIS A 466 -11.85 8.51 -26.78
CA HIS A 466 -10.56 8.49 -26.11
C HIS A 466 -10.38 7.24 -25.26
N GLN A 467 -9.22 6.58 -25.42
CA GLN A 467 -8.79 5.45 -24.61
C GLN A 467 -7.34 5.64 -24.19
N TRP A 468 -7.14 6.43 -23.13
CA TRP A 468 -5.82 6.69 -22.58
C TRP A 468 -5.14 5.41 -22.11
N LYS A 469 -3.96 5.15 -22.66
CA LYS A 469 -3.10 4.04 -22.24
C LYS A 469 -1.83 4.62 -21.63
N TYR A 470 -1.44 4.07 -20.48
CA TYR A 470 -0.18 4.45 -19.87
C TYR A 470 0.98 4.11 -20.80
N SER A 471 1.82 5.11 -21.05
CA SER A 471 3.01 4.98 -21.89
C SER A 471 4.23 4.71 -21.03
N HIS A 472 4.60 5.67 -20.18
CA HIS A 472 5.80 5.60 -19.35
C HIS A 472 5.79 6.64 -18.23
N TRP A 473 6.67 6.45 -17.25
CA TRP A 473 7.09 7.45 -16.28
C TRP A 473 8.33 8.18 -16.78
N THR A 474 8.42 9.49 -16.56
CA THR A 474 9.64 10.28 -16.83
C THR A 474 10.22 10.78 -15.52
N TRP A 475 11.48 10.44 -15.25
CA TRP A 475 12.24 11.02 -14.13
C TRP A 475 12.70 12.43 -14.50
N SER A 476 12.24 13.46 -13.78
CA SER A 476 12.50 14.86 -14.15
C SER A 476 13.98 15.24 -14.10
N ASP A 477 14.75 14.63 -13.19
CA ASP A 477 16.15 14.98 -12.98
C ASP A 477 17.08 14.45 -14.10
N SER A 478 16.78 13.28 -14.67
CA SER A 478 17.58 12.66 -15.74
C SER A 478 16.93 12.78 -17.13
N GLY A 479 15.62 12.99 -17.20
CA GLY A 479 14.83 12.87 -18.42
C GLY A 479 14.62 11.43 -18.90
N GLU A 480 15.12 10.44 -18.16
CA GLU A 480 14.97 9.03 -18.51
C GLU A 480 13.52 8.57 -18.35
N THR A 481 13.08 7.73 -19.29
CA THR A 481 11.73 7.17 -19.33
C THR A 481 11.73 5.71 -18.92
N ASP A 482 10.75 5.29 -18.12
CA ASP A 482 10.59 3.92 -17.66
C ASP A 482 9.15 3.44 -17.91
N THR A 483 8.99 2.34 -18.66
CA THR A 483 7.67 1.75 -18.96
C THR A 483 7.09 0.93 -17.80
N GLY A 484 7.88 0.69 -16.77
CA GLY A 484 7.55 -0.10 -15.59
C GLY A 484 7.73 -1.61 -15.77
N LEU A 485 7.59 -2.35 -14.66
CA LEU A 485 7.69 -3.81 -14.61
C LEU A 485 6.45 -4.47 -15.26
N PHE A 486 6.49 -4.73 -16.56
CA PHE A 486 5.34 -5.32 -17.27
C PHE A 486 4.96 -6.68 -16.66
N SER A 487 3.86 -6.75 -15.90
CA SER A 487 3.51 -7.97 -15.19
C SER A 487 2.07 -8.42 -15.49
N ARG A 488 1.04 -7.56 -15.46
CA ARG A 488 -0.39 -7.97 -15.59
C ARG A 488 -1.30 -6.85 -16.16
N GLY A 489 -2.58 -7.17 -16.39
CA GLY A 489 -3.62 -6.17 -16.73
C GLY A 489 -4.26 -5.55 -15.47
N MET A 490 -5.03 -4.45 -15.65
CA MET A 490 -5.74 -3.77 -14.55
C MET A 490 -6.71 -4.73 -13.85
N ARG A 491 -6.68 -4.76 -12.51
CA ARG A 491 -7.55 -5.59 -11.68
C ARG A 491 -8.48 -4.71 -10.86
N VAL A 492 -9.63 -5.29 -10.53
CA VAL A 492 -10.56 -4.78 -9.53
C VAL A 492 -10.61 -5.83 -8.43
N HIS A 493 -10.76 -5.44 -7.16
CA HIS A 493 -10.97 -6.40 -6.07
C HIS A 493 -12.26 -7.25 -6.26
N HIS A 494 -13.10 -6.91 -7.24
CA HIS A 494 -14.52 -7.23 -7.27
C HIS A 494 -14.98 -7.73 -8.65
N SER A 495 -14.14 -8.43 -9.44
CA SER A 495 -14.65 -9.06 -10.66
C SER A 495 -15.70 -10.12 -10.29
N ASP A 496 -16.97 -9.83 -10.52
CA ASP A 496 -18.13 -10.69 -10.22
C ASP A 496 -18.11 -12.05 -10.95
N GLN A 497 -17.13 -12.27 -11.84
CA GLN A 497 -16.90 -13.55 -12.51
C GLN A 497 -16.56 -14.70 -11.55
N ASP A 498 -16.06 -14.41 -10.34
CA ASP A 498 -15.74 -15.47 -9.35
C ASP A 498 -16.95 -15.90 -8.49
N PHE A 499 -18.13 -15.28 -8.68
CA PHE A 499 -19.35 -15.61 -7.94
C PHE A 499 -20.59 -15.79 -8.82
N ALA A 500 -20.44 -15.80 -10.14
CA ALA A 500 -21.55 -15.93 -11.08
C ALA A 500 -22.16 -17.34 -11.09
N THR A 501 -23.07 -17.61 -10.16
CA THR A 501 -24.30 -18.39 -10.41
C THR A 501 -25.42 -17.86 -9.50
N ALA A 502 -25.94 -16.68 -9.82
CA ALA A 502 -27.36 -16.32 -9.63
C ALA A 502 -27.67 -14.92 -10.20
N GLU A 503 -28.48 -14.92 -11.26
CA GLU A 503 -29.54 -13.94 -11.57
C GLU A 503 -29.16 -12.53 -12.08
N GLY A 504 -29.27 -12.38 -13.41
CA GLY A 504 -30.12 -11.40 -14.10
C GLY A 504 -29.94 -9.92 -13.78
N GLU A 505 -29.12 -9.24 -14.61
CA GLU A 505 -29.09 -7.79 -14.74
C GLU A 505 -30.47 -7.22 -15.14
N GLY A 506 -30.93 -6.22 -14.38
CA GLY A 506 -31.96 -5.28 -14.80
C GLY A 506 -31.42 -3.86 -14.64
N ASP A 507 -31.24 -3.17 -15.75
CA ASP A 507 -30.96 -1.73 -15.79
C ASP A 507 -32.03 -0.96 -14.99
N LEU A 508 -31.59 -0.18 -13.99
CA LEU A 508 -32.46 0.69 -13.22
C LEU A 508 -32.04 2.16 -13.43
N GLU A 509 -32.76 2.81 -14.35
CA GLU A 509 -32.82 4.26 -14.47
C GLU A 509 -33.34 4.88 -13.17
N ILE A 510 -32.61 5.85 -12.62
CA ILE A 510 -33.13 6.74 -11.57
C ILE A 510 -34.17 7.67 -12.23
N ARG A 511 -35.45 7.30 -12.18
CA ARG A 511 -36.56 8.06 -12.78
C ARG A 511 -37.09 9.23 -11.96
N ASP A 512 -36.53 9.48 -10.77
CA ASP A 512 -37.00 10.59 -9.92
C ASP A 512 -36.04 11.78 -9.96
N VAL A 513 -36.23 12.60 -11.00
CA VAL A 513 -35.54 13.87 -11.21
C VAL A 513 -35.78 14.84 -10.05
N GLY A 514 -36.91 14.73 -9.34
CA GLY A 514 -37.24 15.57 -8.19
C GLY A 514 -36.38 15.24 -6.97
N ALA A 515 -36.20 13.96 -6.68
CA ALA A 515 -35.32 13.51 -5.60
C ALA A 515 -33.84 13.85 -5.86
N ALA A 516 -33.39 13.75 -7.12
CA ALA A 516 -32.02 14.11 -7.50
C ALA A 516 -31.72 15.61 -7.37
N LEU A 517 -32.70 16.47 -7.70
CA LEU A 517 -32.59 17.92 -7.56
C LEU A 517 -32.58 18.37 -6.09
N GLU A 518 -33.42 17.76 -5.24
CA GLU A 518 -33.47 18.12 -3.82
C GLU A 518 -32.18 17.71 -3.09
N ILE A 519 -31.63 16.53 -3.38
CA ILE A 519 -30.32 16.09 -2.83
C ILE A 519 -29.19 17.03 -3.29
N SER A 520 -29.20 17.46 -4.55
CA SER A 520 -28.22 18.42 -5.08
C SER A 520 -28.33 19.79 -4.41
N ARG A 521 -29.56 20.25 -4.13
CA ARG A 521 -29.83 21.52 -3.45
C ARG A 521 -29.36 21.48 -2.00
N THR A 522 -29.71 20.43 -1.25
CA THR A 522 -29.28 20.27 0.16
C THR A 522 -27.76 20.14 0.29
N ALA A 523 -27.08 19.49 -0.67
CA ALA A 523 -25.62 19.39 -0.68
C ALA A 523 -24.93 20.75 -0.94
N THR A 524 -25.57 21.64 -1.70
CA THR A 524 -25.02 22.97 -2.02
C THR A 524 -25.24 23.96 -0.87
N GLU A 525 -26.36 23.86 -0.16
CA GLU A 525 -26.70 24.72 1.00
C GLU A 525 -25.88 24.37 2.26
N ALA A 526 -25.35 23.15 2.39
CA ALA A 526 -24.53 22.74 3.53
C ALA A 526 -23.05 23.19 3.45
N THR A 527 -22.64 23.84 2.36
CA THR A 527 -21.23 24.19 2.10
C THR A 527 -20.98 25.71 1.99
N PHE A 528 -21.97 26.55 2.35
CA PHE A 528 -21.81 28.01 2.48
C PHE A 528 -22.32 28.55 3.81
#